data_AF-A0A7W1WGD8-F1
#
_entry.id   AF-A0A7W1WGD8-F1
#
_cell.length_a   1.000
_cell.length_b   1.000
_cell.length_c   1.000
_cell.angle_alpha   90.00
_cell.angle_beta   90.00
_cell.angle_gamma   90.00
#
_symmetry.space_group_name_H-M   'P 1'
#
loop_
_entity.id
_entity.type
_entity.pdbx_description
1 polymer ?
#
loop_
_entity_poly.entity_id
_entity_poly.type
_entity_poly.pdbx_seq_one_letter_code
_entity_poly.pdbx_strand_id
1 'polypeptide(L)'
;MPKLVRLYIVNIAIGFLLAVIFTGALIGLNVANLRHLVTSVSGGWVAVAMLIAFHTVLFAGVQFAIAVMRMAEDPETPGPGRRIRVWRQPARLRMPATTRHGAADRAP
;
A
#
# COMPACT_ATOMS: atom_id res chain seq x y z
N MET A 1 7.38 -7.75 -20.39
CA MET A 1 7.78 -6.35 -20.09
C MET A 1 8.70 -6.35 -18.87
N PRO A 2 9.80 -5.58 -18.85
CA PRO A 2 10.69 -5.46 -17.69
C PRO A 2 9.91 -5.06 -16.43
N LYS A 3 10.27 -5.62 -15.27
CA LYS A 3 9.52 -5.45 -14.01
C LYS A 3 9.38 -3.97 -13.59
N LEU A 4 10.42 -3.17 -13.84
CA LEU A 4 10.45 -1.73 -13.55
C LEU A 4 9.47 -0.93 -14.41
N VAL A 5 9.38 -1.24 -15.71
CA VAL A 5 8.44 -0.57 -16.63
C VAL A 5 7.00 -0.85 -16.22
N ARG A 6 6.70 -2.09 -15.81
CA ARG A 6 5.37 -2.45 -15.31
C ARG A 6 5.03 -1.70 -14.03
N LEU A 7 5.96 -1.58 -13.09
CA LEU A 7 5.77 -0.82 -11.86
C LEU A 7 5.45 0.65 -12.15
N TYR A 8 6.19 1.28 -13.06
CA TYR A 8 5.95 2.66 -13.48
C TYR A 8 4.55 2.87 -14.09
N ILE A 9 4.17 2.03 -15.06
CA ILE A 9 2.86 2.15 -15.74
C ILE A 9 1.70 1.96 -14.74
N VAL A 10 1.80 0.99 -13.83
CA VAL A 10 0.76 0.74 -12.83
C VAL A 10 0.59 1.94 -11.90
N ASN A 11 1.68 2.53 -11.41
CA ASN A 11 1.60 3.69 -10.53
C ASN A 11 1.02 4.93 -11.22
N ILE A 12 1.34 5.14 -12.50
CA ILE A 12 0.73 6.21 -13.31
C ILE A 12 -0.75 5.96 -13.51
N ALA A 13 -1.14 4.73 -13.84
CA ALA A 13 -2.55 4.40 -14.06
C ALA A 13 -3.38 4.63 -12.78
N ILE A 14 -2.85 4.24 -11.62
CA ILE A 14 -3.49 4.50 -10.31
C ILE A 14 -3.55 6.01 -10.04
N GLY A 15 -2.45 6.74 -10.26
CA GLY A 15 -2.39 8.19 -10.09
C GLY A 15 -3.38 8.94 -10.98
N PHE A 16 -3.51 8.53 -12.23
CA PHE A 16 -4.46 9.09 -13.19
C PHE A 16 -5.92 8.84 -12.76
N LEU A 17 -6.24 7.62 -12.33
CA LEU A 17 -7.59 7.30 -11.85
C LEU A 17 -7.96 8.17 -10.64
N LEU A 18 -7.05 8.30 -9.68
CA LEU A 18 -7.23 9.19 -8.52
C LEU A 18 -7.38 10.65 -8.95
N ALA A 19 -6.61 11.10 -9.96
CA ALA A 19 -6.68 12.46 -10.48
C ALA A 19 -8.03 12.79 -11.09
N VAL A 20 -8.60 11.89 -11.87
CA VAL A 20 -9.94 12.07 -12.48
C VAL A 20 -11.01 12.14 -11.40
N ILE A 21 -10.97 11.23 -10.43
CA ILE A 21 -11.94 11.21 -9.32
C ILE A 21 -11.82 12.50 -8.48
N PHE A 22 -10.61 12.89 -8.10
CA PHE A 22 -10.37 14.06 -7.29
C PHE A 22 -10.74 15.36 -8.02
N THR A 23 -10.32 15.52 -9.27
CA THR A 23 -10.70 16.68 -10.10
C THR A 23 -12.21 16.74 -10.30
N GLY A 24 -12.85 15.60 -10.56
CA GLY A 24 -14.30 15.49 -10.65
C GLY A 24 -15.00 15.91 -9.36
N ALA A 25 -14.46 15.53 -8.20
CA ALA A 25 -14.97 15.96 -6.90
C ALA A 25 -14.83 17.48 -6.69
N LEU A 26 -13.67 18.07 -7.04
CA LEU A 26 -13.46 19.52 -6.94
C LEU A 26 -14.48 20.31 -7.77
N ILE A 27 -14.71 19.87 -9.02
CA ILE A 27 -15.68 20.51 -9.92
C ILE A 27 -17.11 20.23 -9.45
N GLY A 28 -17.43 19.00 -9.05
CA GLY A 28 -18.77 18.60 -8.60
C GLY A 28 -19.21 19.34 -7.34
N LEU A 29 -18.31 19.48 -6.37
CA LEU A 29 -18.53 20.21 -5.12
C LEU A 29 -18.36 21.73 -5.26
N ASN A 30 -18.03 22.21 -6.47
CA ASN A 30 -17.77 23.62 -6.76
C ASN A 30 -16.75 24.27 -5.80
N VAL A 31 -15.67 23.55 -5.50
CA VAL A 31 -14.61 24.03 -4.59
C VAL A 31 -14.03 25.33 -5.13
N ALA A 32 -13.97 26.38 -4.31
CA ALA A 32 -13.49 27.71 -4.70
C ALA A 32 -14.17 28.27 -5.98
N ASN A 33 -15.43 27.91 -6.22
CA ASN A 33 -16.18 28.26 -7.41
C ASN A 33 -15.63 27.72 -8.74
N LEU A 34 -14.81 26.65 -8.69
CA LEU A 34 -14.18 26.03 -9.86
C LEU A 34 -15.18 25.70 -10.95
N ARG A 35 -16.32 25.07 -10.61
CA ARG A 35 -17.32 24.65 -11.60
C ARG A 35 -17.76 25.81 -12.48
N HIS A 36 -17.99 26.96 -11.87
CA HIS A 36 -18.36 28.16 -12.61
C HIS A 36 -17.20 28.63 -13.49
N LEU A 37 -15.97 28.71 -12.96
CA LEU A 37 -14.77 29.10 -13.72
C LEU A 37 -14.56 28.23 -14.97
N VAL A 38 -14.73 26.91 -14.85
CA VAL A 38 -14.48 26.00 -15.98
C VAL A 38 -15.61 25.98 -17.00
N THR A 39 -16.79 26.50 -16.65
CA THR A 39 -17.96 26.54 -17.56
C THR A 39 -18.20 27.91 -18.16
N SER A 40 -17.68 28.99 -17.56
CA SER A 40 -17.91 30.37 -18.01
C SER A 40 -16.90 30.87 -19.04
N VAL A 41 -15.75 30.20 -19.20
CA VAL A 41 -14.68 30.61 -20.12
C VAL A 41 -14.67 29.75 -21.38
N SER A 42 -14.52 30.40 -22.54
CA SER A 42 -14.28 29.71 -23.81
C SER A 42 -12.99 28.89 -23.73
N GLY A 43 -13.10 27.57 -23.80
CA GLY A 43 -11.96 26.67 -23.64
C GLY A 43 -11.73 26.14 -22.22
N GLY A 44 -12.71 26.23 -21.32
CA GLY A 44 -12.60 25.66 -19.95
C GLY A 44 -12.21 24.18 -19.91
N TRP A 45 -12.50 23.39 -20.95
CA TRP A 45 -12.01 22.01 -21.08
C TRP A 45 -10.49 21.90 -20.98
N VAL A 46 -9.73 22.92 -21.41
CA VAL A 46 -8.26 22.99 -21.26
C VAL A 46 -7.90 23.07 -19.77
N ALA A 47 -8.63 23.86 -18.99
CA ALA A 47 -8.38 23.97 -17.56
C ALA A 47 -8.69 22.64 -16.86
N VAL A 48 -9.76 21.93 -17.24
CA VAL A 48 -10.04 20.57 -16.75
C VAL A 48 -8.89 19.62 -17.11
N ALA A 49 -8.43 19.65 -18.37
CA ALA A 49 -7.34 18.80 -18.85
C ALA A 49 -6.03 19.07 -18.09
N MET A 50 -5.68 20.35 -17.88
CA MET A 50 -4.52 20.74 -17.09
C MET A 50 -4.66 20.31 -15.63
N LEU A 51 -5.83 20.49 -15.00
CA LEU A 51 -6.08 20.00 -13.65
C LEU A 51 -5.86 18.50 -13.57
N ILE A 52 -6.45 17.71 -14.47
CA ILE A 52 -6.27 16.26 -14.49
C ILE A 52 -4.79 15.92 -14.67
N ALA A 53 -4.08 16.57 -15.59
CA ALA A 53 -2.67 16.32 -15.83
C ALA A 53 -1.80 16.62 -14.59
N PHE A 54 -1.97 17.78 -13.96
CA PHE A 54 -1.23 18.13 -12.74
C PHE A 54 -1.54 17.17 -11.60
N HIS A 55 -2.81 16.90 -11.31
CA HIS A 55 -3.18 15.94 -10.27
C HIS A 55 -2.66 14.53 -10.59
N THR A 56 -2.63 14.13 -11.86
CA THR A 56 -2.07 12.84 -12.28
C THR A 56 -0.60 12.76 -11.93
N VAL A 57 0.19 13.79 -12.25
CA VAL A 57 1.62 13.82 -11.91
C VAL A 57 1.82 13.79 -10.39
N LEU A 58 1.03 14.55 -9.63
CA LEU A 58 1.14 14.57 -8.16
C LEU A 58 0.79 13.20 -7.55
N PHE A 59 -0.34 12.60 -7.93
CA PHE A 59 -0.76 11.30 -7.39
C PHE A 59 0.13 10.16 -7.88
N ALA A 60 0.51 10.14 -9.17
CA ALA A 60 1.45 9.15 -9.70
C ALA A 60 2.82 9.24 -9.01
N GLY A 61 3.28 10.46 -8.71
CA GLY A 61 4.52 10.69 -7.95
C GLY A 61 4.46 10.07 -6.55
N VAL A 62 3.37 10.28 -5.81
CA VAL A 62 3.16 9.67 -4.48
C VAL A 62 3.06 8.14 -4.58
N GLN A 63 2.27 7.61 -5.52
CA GLN A 63 2.15 6.16 -5.71
C GLN A 63 3.48 5.51 -6.09
N PHE A 64 4.26 6.18 -6.95
CA PHE A 64 5.59 5.73 -7.34
C PHE A 64 6.56 5.74 -6.15
N ALA A 65 6.57 6.80 -5.34
CA ALA A 65 7.39 6.88 -4.14
C ALA A 65 7.07 5.74 -3.15
N ILE A 66 5.79 5.48 -2.90
CA ILE A 66 5.35 4.36 -2.05
C ILE A 66 5.80 3.02 -2.63
N ALA A 67 5.61 2.80 -3.94
CA ALA A 67 6.02 1.55 -4.58
C ALA A 67 7.53 1.31 -4.48
N VAL A 68 8.34 2.37 -4.60
CA VAL A 68 9.80 2.30 -4.43
C VAL A 68 10.19 2.02 -2.99
N MET A 69 9.60 2.71 -2.00
CA MET A 69 9.87 2.44 -0.57
C MET A 69 9.51 1.01 -0.19
N ARG A 70 8.39 0.48 -0.71
CA ARG A 70 7.97 -0.91 -0.47
C ARG A 70 8.85 -1.96 -1.15
N MET A 71 9.64 -1.57 -2.16
CA MET A 71 10.63 -2.45 -2.78
C MET A 71 11.89 -2.59 -1.92
N ALA A 72 12.18 -1.59 -1.08
CA ALA A 72 13.31 -1.58 -0.16
C ALA A 72 13.05 -2.35 1.16
N GLU A 73 11.80 -2.74 1.43
CA GLU A 73 11.47 -3.60 2.58
C GLU A 73 11.88 -5.05 2.30
N ASP A 74 12.81 -5.57 3.12
CA ASP A 74 13.25 -6.96 3.06
C ASP A 74 12.11 -7.94 3.42
N PRO A 75 12.05 -9.12 2.80
CA PRO A 75 11.01 -10.13 3.05
C PRO A 75 11.00 -10.68 4.49
N GLU A 76 12.07 -10.47 5.25
CA GLU A 76 12.23 -10.89 6.66
C GLU A 76 11.63 -9.87 7.66
N THR A 77 11.30 -8.64 7.24
CA THR A 77 10.60 -7.69 8.11
C THR A 77 9.10 -7.93 8.01
N PRO A 78 8.39 -8.30 9.09
CA PRO A 78 6.94 -8.44 9.06
C PRO A 78 6.30 -7.08 8.82
N GLY A 79 6.04 -6.75 7.56
CA GLY A 79 5.30 -5.55 7.18
C GLY A 79 3.91 -5.52 7.84
N PRO A 80 3.36 -4.33 8.10
CA PRO A 80 2.08 -4.19 8.80
C PRO A 80 0.96 -4.79 7.93
N GLY A 81 0.45 -5.96 8.33
CA GLY A 81 -0.78 -6.53 7.77
C GLY A 81 -0.64 -7.82 6.96
N ARG A 82 0.53 -8.49 6.89
CA ARG A 82 0.54 -9.86 6.34
C ARG A 82 -0.18 -10.77 7.32
N ARG A 83 -1.40 -11.22 6.98
CA ARG A 83 -2.06 -12.32 7.67
C ARG A 83 -1.15 -13.54 7.52
N ILE A 84 -0.33 -13.79 8.55
CA ILE A 84 0.47 -14.99 8.64
C ILE A 84 -0.53 -16.13 8.72
N ARG A 85 -0.68 -16.88 7.62
CA ARG A 85 -1.40 -18.15 7.65
C ARG A 85 -0.49 -19.12 8.38
N VAL A 86 -0.56 -19.12 9.71
CA VAL A 86 0.16 -20.07 10.54
C VAL A 86 -0.41 -21.45 10.23
N TRP A 87 0.28 -22.21 9.39
CA TRP A 87 0.05 -23.63 9.28
C TRP A 87 0.53 -24.23 10.60
N ARG A 88 -0.40 -24.61 11.47
CA ARG A 88 -0.09 -25.32 12.71
C ARG A 88 0.52 -26.67 12.34
N GLN A 89 1.84 -26.74 12.17
CA GLN A 89 2.55 -28.00 12.23
C GLN A 89 2.62 -28.40 13.70
N PRO A 90 1.99 -29.50 14.14
CA PRO A 90 2.15 -29.98 15.49
C PRO A 90 3.60 -30.45 15.66
N ALA A 91 4.42 -29.63 16.31
CA ALA A 91 5.75 -30.03 16.73
C ALA A 91 5.60 -31.14 17.78
N ARG A 92 6.07 -32.35 17.45
CA ARG A 92 6.16 -33.44 18.42
C ARG A 92 7.34 -33.12 19.35
N LEU A 93 7.04 -32.45 20.46
CA LEU A 93 8.00 -32.29 21.54
C LEU A 93 8.20 -33.66 22.20
N ARG A 94 9.37 -34.26 21.98
CA ARG A 94 9.79 -35.46 22.72
C ARG A 94 10.18 -34.99 24.11
N MET A 95 9.28 -35.16 25.07
CA MET A 95 9.59 -34.88 26.47
C MET A 95 10.71 -35.83 26.92
N PRO A 96 11.84 -35.31 27.42
CA PRO A 96 12.77 -36.13 28.16
C PRO A 96 12.01 -36.61 29.40
N ALA A 97 11.86 -37.93 29.55
CA ALA A 97 11.33 -38.49 30.78
C ALA A 97 12.31 -38.11 31.90
N THR A 98 11.89 -37.18 32.78
CA THR A 98 12.55 -37.00 34.06
C THR A 98 12.37 -38.29 34.83
N THR A 99 13.39 -39.15 34.83
CA THR A 99 13.54 -40.17 35.85
C THR A 99 13.60 -39.45 37.19
N ARG A 100 12.51 -39.53 37.95
CA ARG A 100 12.53 -39.34 39.40
C ARG A 100 13.53 -40.36 39.95
N HIS A 101 14.77 -39.93 40.13
CA HIS A 101 15.71 -40.64 40.98
C HIS A 101 15.24 -40.35 42.41
N GLY A 102 14.45 -41.26 42.98
CA GLY A 102 14.14 -41.26 44.41
C GLY A 102 15.47 -41.25 45.18
N ALA A 103 15.71 -40.35 46.11
CA ALA A 103 15.00 -40.25 47.38
C ALA A 103 14.87 -41.62 48.07
N ALA A 104 15.97 -42.37 48.13
CA ALA A 104 16.11 -43.53 49.00
C ALA A 104 17.59 -43.82 49.28
N ASP A 105 18.29 -42.87 49.92
CA ASP A 105 19.35 -43.26 50.86
C ASP A 105 19.66 -42.09 51.82
N ARG A 106 18.85 -41.96 52.87
CA ARG A 106 19.21 -41.23 54.09
C ARG A 106 18.82 -42.10 55.29
N ALA A 107 19.83 -42.84 55.77
CA ALA A 107 20.09 -43.21 57.17
C ALA A 107 19.07 -44.17 57.83
N PRO A 108 19.37 -44.80 58.99
CA PRO A 108 20.41 -44.52 59.99
C PRO A 108 21.72 -45.30 59.86
#